data_AF-A0A9E2XY34-F1
#
_entry.id   AF-A0A9E2XY34-F1
#
_cell.length_a   1.000
_cell.length_b   1.000
_cell.length_c   1.000
_cell.angle_alpha   90.00
_cell.angle_beta   90.00
_cell.angle_gamma   90.00
#
_symmetry.space_group_name_H-M   'P 1'
#
loop_
_entity.id
_entity.type
_entity.pdbx_description
1 polymer ?
#
loop_
_entity_poly.entity_id
_entity_poly.type
_entity_poly.pdbx_seq_one_letter_code
_entity_poly.pdbx_strand_id
1 'polypeptide(L)'
;MSETMADELGSLKWSPTTLPPTVGPPDEWRAATTLGPSELPVMRGGQLWLVECPAAAPEFAPLEHRALRGANVVIYDRALAPTVARLLPLGGYAEPVASGDGHSGAGSDRCVRFVRDGWSVARLFYPGFRTGRERLDEIRELPHRLLSIETLADLPVQIFVSRGQGRYERNETQLSRLDAILATYVPSSTFTIVLDVTDIGVAPRFSVASANGLAG
;
A
#
# COMPACT_ATOMS: atom_id res chain seq x y z
N MET A 1 -25.06 39.09 -74.38
CA MET A 1 -25.39 37.75 -73.85
C MET A 1 -24.13 37.22 -73.17
N SER A 2 -24.28 36.90 -71.88
CA SER A 2 -23.45 36.04 -71.02
C SER A 2 -21.97 36.42 -70.82
N GLU A 3 -21.56 36.97 -69.67
CA GLU A 3 -21.45 36.39 -68.31
C GLU A 3 -20.32 35.36 -68.12
N THR A 4 -19.80 35.37 -66.89
CA THR A 4 -18.96 34.40 -66.17
C THR A 4 -17.45 34.60 -66.24
N MET A 5 -16.71 34.55 -65.12
CA MET A 5 -17.04 34.65 -63.70
C MET A 5 -15.71 34.87 -62.98
N ALA A 6 -15.66 35.86 -62.11
CA ALA A 6 -14.58 36.04 -61.16
C ALA A 6 -14.81 35.17 -59.93
N ASP A 7 -13.69 34.82 -59.32
CA ASP A 7 -13.48 34.71 -57.88
C ASP A 7 -14.04 33.54 -57.06
N GLU A 8 -13.29 33.31 -55.99
CA GLU A 8 -13.61 32.57 -54.77
C GLU A 8 -13.28 31.08 -54.75
N LEU A 9 -11.96 30.80 -54.78
CA LEU A 9 -11.40 29.70 -54.00
C LEU A 9 -11.52 30.04 -52.51
N GLY A 10 -12.68 29.70 -51.95
CA GLY A 10 -12.99 29.77 -50.54
C GLY A 10 -11.98 28.99 -49.69
N SER A 11 -11.27 29.71 -48.84
CA SER A 11 -10.38 29.20 -47.82
C SER A 11 -11.20 28.37 -46.81
N LEU A 12 -11.11 27.04 -46.90
CA LEU A 12 -11.68 26.12 -45.91
C LEU A 12 -10.90 26.26 -44.59
N LYS A 13 -11.30 27.23 -43.76
CA LYS A 13 -10.89 27.30 -42.36
C LYS A 13 -11.42 26.06 -41.64
N TRP A 14 -10.51 25.15 -41.32
CA TRP A 14 -10.77 24.11 -40.32
C TRP A 14 -10.93 24.79 -38.96
N SER A 15 -12.17 24.89 -38.48
CA SER A 15 -12.44 25.18 -37.08
C SER A 15 -12.53 23.84 -36.35
N PRO A 16 -11.61 23.52 -35.42
CA PRO A 16 -11.77 22.33 -34.59
C PRO A 16 -12.99 22.53 -33.70
N THR A 17 -14.03 21.73 -33.93
CA THR A 17 -15.18 21.61 -33.05
C THR A 17 -14.68 21.24 -31.66
N THR A 18 -14.77 22.18 -30.73
CA THR A 18 -14.43 21.94 -29.33
C THR A 18 -15.51 21.02 -28.77
N LEU A 19 -15.16 19.76 -28.50
CA LEU A 19 -16.02 18.85 -27.76
C LEU A 19 -16.29 19.48 -26.38
N PRO A 20 -17.53 19.41 -25.86
CA PRO A 20 -17.82 19.87 -24.51
C PRO A 20 -16.93 19.10 -23.52
N PRO A 21 -16.42 19.75 -22.46
CA PRO A 21 -15.70 19.03 -21.42
C PRO A 21 -16.65 17.98 -20.85
N THR A 22 -16.28 16.71 -21.03
CA THR A 22 -16.91 15.60 -20.32
C THR A 22 -16.68 15.85 -18.83
N VAL A 23 -17.67 16.41 -18.16
CA VAL A 23 -17.73 16.52 -16.70
C VAL A 23 -17.98 15.10 -16.17
N GLY A 24 -16.94 14.28 -16.22
CA GLY A 24 -16.78 13.18 -15.26
C GLY A 24 -16.29 13.78 -13.94
N PRO A 25 -16.57 13.13 -12.79
CA PRO A 25 -16.04 13.59 -11.51
C PRO A 25 -14.51 13.69 -11.61
N PRO A 26 -13.89 14.73 -11.03
CA PRO A 26 -12.47 14.96 -11.17
C PRO A 26 -11.69 13.73 -10.69
N ASP A 27 -10.71 13.37 -11.50
CA ASP A 27 -9.68 12.39 -11.26
C ASP A 27 -8.90 12.82 -10.00
N GLU A 28 -9.42 12.52 -8.80
CA GLU A 28 -8.87 12.96 -7.52
C GLU A 28 -7.62 12.13 -7.14
N TRP A 29 -6.57 12.25 -7.96
CA TRP A 29 -5.23 12.08 -7.44
C TRP A 29 -4.91 13.30 -6.56
N ARG A 30 -4.83 13.09 -5.25
CA ARG A 30 -4.33 14.13 -4.36
C ARG A 30 -2.81 14.25 -4.49
N ALA A 31 -2.36 15.46 -4.85
CA ALA A 31 -0.94 15.76 -5.00
C ALA A 31 -0.11 15.29 -3.79
N ALA A 32 1.04 14.70 -4.11
CA ALA A 32 2.06 14.28 -3.17
C ALA A 32 2.32 15.36 -2.10
N THR A 33 1.97 15.05 -0.84
CA THR A 33 2.21 15.97 0.29
C THR A 33 3.41 15.47 1.08
N THR A 34 4.38 16.34 1.36
CA THR A 34 5.51 15.99 2.23
C THR A 34 5.07 16.07 3.69
N LEU A 35 5.29 15.00 4.46
CA LEU A 35 4.93 14.92 5.86
C LEU A 35 6.15 14.86 6.78
N GLY A 36 6.03 15.56 7.90
CA GLY A 36 6.97 15.45 9.03
C GLY A 36 6.64 14.28 9.97
N PRO A 37 7.54 13.93 10.90
CA PRO A 37 7.35 12.80 11.82
C PRO A 37 6.10 12.87 12.70
N SER A 38 5.59 14.06 13.02
CA SER A 38 4.39 14.26 13.83
C SER A 38 3.09 14.03 13.07
N GLU A 39 3.11 14.17 11.75
CA GLU A 39 1.94 14.09 10.86
C GLU A 39 1.74 12.68 10.29
N LEU A 40 2.63 11.76 10.63
CA LEU A 40 2.54 10.38 10.19
C LEU A 40 1.27 9.72 10.76
N PRO A 41 0.70 8.74 10.04
CA PRO A 41 -0.48 8.02 10.49
C PRO A 41 -0.21 7.24 11.78
N VAL A 42 -1.30 6.96 12.50
CA VAL A 42 -1.34 6.04 13.62
C VAL A 42 -2.13 4.82 13.18
N MET A 43 -1.62 3.63 13.46
CA MET A 43 -2.26 2.39 13.08
C MET A 43 -3.56 2.19 13.87
N ARG A 44 -4.63 1.82 13.17
CA ARG A 44 -5.97 1.55 13.72
C ARG A 44 -6.34 0.08 13.53
N GLY A 45 -7.32 -0.39 14.30
CA GLY A 45 -7.87 -1.74 14.13
C GLY A 45 -8.46 -1.94 12.74
N GLY A 46 -8.23 -3.11 12.15
CA GLY A 46 -8.63 -3.45 10.79
C GLY A 46 -7.84 -2.76 9.69
N GLN A 47 -6.70 -2.16 10.04
CA GLN A 47 -5.73 -1.69 9.05
C GLN A 47 -4.68 -2.76 8.76
N LEU A 48 -4.29 -2.82 7.50
CA LEU A 48 -3.10 -3.53 7.07
C LEU A 48 -2.06 -2.54 6.58
N TRP A 49 -0.88 -2.57 7.17
CA TRP A 49 0.26 -1.80 6.71
C TRP A 49 1.28 -2.73 6.06
N LEU A 50 1.59 -2.51 4.79
CA LEU A 50 2.69 -3.14 4.08
C LEU A 50 3.91 -2.25 4.25
N VAL A 51 4.95 -2.74 4.90
CA VAL A 51 6.11 -1.92 5.27
C VAL A 51 7.38 -2.54 4.74
N GLU A 52 8.11 -1.77 3.93
CA GLU A 52 9.46 -2.15 3.55
C GLU A 52 10.45 -1.80 4.62
N CYS A 53 11.24 -2.79 5.01
CA CYS A 53 12.28 -2.60 6.00
C CYS A 53 13.62 -3.08 5.46
N PRO A 54 14.68 -2.24 5.45
CA PRO A 54 16.03 -2.74 5.20
C PRO A 54 16.45 -3.70 6.33
N ALA A 55 17.12 -4.81 6.00
CA ALA A 55 17.46 -5.87 6.96
C ALA A 55 18.34 -5.41 8.14
N ALA A 56 19.07 -4.31 7.99
CA ALA A 56 20.05 -3.87 8.99
C ALA A 56 20.31 -2.36 8.96
N ALA A 57 19.28 -1.51 8.79
CA ALA A 57 19.50 -0.09 9.04
C ALA A 57 19.73 0.13 10.55
N PRO A 58 20.73 0.93 10.96
CA PRO A 58 20.98 1.23 12.36
C PRO A 58 19.80 1.96 13.01
N GLU A 59 18.96 2.63 12.21
CA GLU A 59 17.78 3.34 12.66
C GLU A 59 16.59 2.94 11.79
N PHE A 60 15.59 2.30 12.39
CA PHE A 60 14.26 2.16 11.78
C PHE A 60 13.69 3.56 11.60
N ALA A 61 13.24 3.90 10.39
CA ALA A 61 12.63 5.20 10.19
C ALA A 61 11.28 5.28 10.96
N PRO A 62 10.75 6.50 11.20
CA PRO A 62 9.67 6.68 12.16
C PRO A 62 8.40 5.88 11.85
N LEU A 63 8.13 5.58 10.59
CA LEU A 63 6.89 4.95 10.17
C LEU A 63 6.96 3.41 10.31
N GLU A 64 8.12 2.82 10.06
CA GLU A 64 8.41 1.41 10.32
C GLU A 64 8.37 1.13 11.82
N HIS A 65 8.91 2.04 12.64
CA HIS A 65 8.81 1.93 14.11
C HIS A 65 7.36 2.00 14.58
N ARG A 66 6.54 2.89 14.00
CA ARG A 66 5.10 2.99 14.30
C ARG A 66 4.33 1.73 13.89
N ALA A 67 4.63 1.16 12.72
CA ALA A 67 4.00 -0.08 12.28
C ALA A 67 4.27 -1.22 13.26
N LEU A 68 5.53 -1.36 13.70
CA LEU A 68 5.96 -2.43 14.58
C LEU A 68 5.40 -2.27 16.01
N ARG A 69 5.29 -1.04 16.51
CA ARG A 69 4.73 -0.75 17.85
C ARG A 69 3.20 -0.70 17.89
N GLY A 70 2.56 -0.31 16.78
CA GLY A 70 1.11 -0.11 16.69
C GLY A 70 0.32 -1.31 16.20
N ALA A 71 1.00 -2.31 15.61
CA ALA A 71 0.36 -3.54 15.16
C ALA A 71 0.06 -4.48 16.32
N ASN A 72 -1.12 -5.08 16.29
CA ASN A 72 -1.42 -6.24 17.12
C ASN A 72 -0.70 -7.49 16.58
N VAL A 73 -0.60 -7.60 15.25
CA VAL A 73 -0.01 -8.74 14.55
C VAL A 73 1.08 -8.27 13.59
N VAL A 74 2.30 -8.79 13.75
CA VAL A 74 3.42 -8.51 12.85
C VAL A 74 3.77 -9.77 12.06
N ILE A 75 3.53 -9.75 10.75
CA ILE A 75 3.95 -10.82 9.82
C ILE A 75 5.21 -10.36 9.11
N TYR A 76 6.34 -11.05 9.24
CA TYR A 76 7.63 -10.52 8.78
C TYR A 76 8.46 -11.49 7.94
N ASP A 77 9.27 -10.97 7.02
CA ASP A 77 10.28 -11.75 6.31
C ASP A 77 11.34 -12.24 7.29
N ARG A 78 11.78 -13.50 7.16
CA ARG A 78 12.73 -14.10 8.11
C ARG A 78 14.04 -13.31 8.28
N ALA A 79 14.48 -12.61 7.24
CA ALA A 79 15.65 -11.72 7.30
C ALA A 79 15.50 -10.57 8.32
N LEU A 80 14.26 -10.18 8.67
CA LEU A 80 13.93 -9.14 9.65
C LEU A 80 13.82 -9.67 11.08
N ALA A 81 14.01 -10.97 11.32
CA ALA A 81 13.87 -11.57 12.65
C ALA A 81 14.68 -10.87 13.75
N PRO A 82 15.96 -10.52 13.55
CA PRO A 82 16.73 -9.81 14.58
C PRO A 82 16.13 -8.45 14.93
N THR A 83 15.60 -7.75 13.93
CA THR A 83 15.00 -6.43 14.10
C THR A 83 13.66 -6.50 14.82
N VAL A 84 12.81 -7.46 14.44
CA VAL A 84 11.54 -7.72 15.12
C VAL A 84 11.79 -8.10 16.58
N ALA A 85 12.70 -9.03 16.85
CA ALA A 85 13.04 -9.43 18.21
C ALA A 85 13.53 -8.26 19.08
N ARG A 86 14.23 -7.29 18.49
CA ARG A 86 14.74 -6.11 19.21
C ARG A 86 13.68 -5.06 19.49
N LEU A 87 12.73 -4.85 18.57
CA LEU A 87 11.83 -3.70 18.59
C LEU A 87 10.40 -4.03 19.03
N LEU A 88 10.01 -5.31 18.98
CA LEU A 88 8.64 -5.72 19.29
C LEU A 88 8.32 -5.40 20.76
N PRO A 89 7.20 -4.73 21.05
CA PRO A 89 6.80 -4.50 22.43
C PRO A 89 6.53 -5.83 23.13
N LEU A 90 6.78 -5.88 24.44
CA LEU A 90 6.44 -7.03 25.27
C LEU A 90 4.95 -7.36 25.12
N GLY A 91 4.64 -8.64 24.89
CA GLY A 91 3.26 -9.10 24.63
C GLY A 91 2.77 -8.90 23.20
N GLY A 92 3.58 -8.34 22.29
CA GLY A 92 3.27 -8.26 20.87
C GLY A 92 3.30 -9.64 20.21
N TYR A 93 2.39 -9.86 19.25
CA TYR A 93 2.39 -11.08 18.43
C TYR A 93 3.14 -10.83 17.12
N ALA A 94 4.14 -11.68 16.85
CA ALA A 94 4.87 -11.65 15.60
C ALA A 94 5.16 -13.06 15.09
N GLU A 95 5.03 -13.27 13.79
CA GLU A 95 5.37 -14.54 13.15
C GLU A 95 6.10 -14.34 11.81
N PRO A 96 7.12 -15.16 11.51
CA PRO A 96 7.80 -15.09 10.23
C PRO A 96 6.90 -15.66 9.11
N VAL A 97 7.14 -15.23 7.88
CA VAL A 97 6.62 -15.91 6.70
C VAL A 97 7.29 -17.28 6.59
N ALA A 98 6.49 -18.33 6.40
CA ALA A 98 6.98 -19.70 6.26
C ALA A 98 7.92 -19.79 5.05
N SER A 99 9.10 -20.38 5.25
CA SER A 99 10.14 -20.50 4.21
C SER A 99 9.93 -21.70 3.27
N GLY A 100 8.88 -22.50 3.48
CA GLY A 100 8.88 -23.92 3.10
C GLY A 100 7.85 -24.38 2.08
N ASP A 101 6.82 -23.60 1.78
CA ASP A 101 5.76 -24.09 0.91
C ASP A 101 5.89 -23.35 -0.42
N GLY A 102 6.02 -24.06 -1.53
CA GLY A 102 6.05 -23.51 -2.89
C GLY A 102 4.80 -22.72 -3.31
N HIS A 103 3.99 -22.29 -2.34
CA HIS A 103 2.89 -21.36 -2.46
C HIS A 103 3.38 -19.96 -2.13
N SER A 104 3.70 -19.19 -3.18
CA SER A 104 3.72 -17.73 -3.10
C SER A 104 2.49 -17.26 -2.31
N GLY A 105 2.69 -16.35 -1.35
CA GLY A 105 1.60 -15.65 -0.65
C GLY A 105 0.97 -16.26 0.61
N ALA A 106 1.55 -17.31 1.21
CA ALA A 106 1.10 -17.79 2.52
C ALA A 106 1.20 -16.72 3.64
N GLY A 107 2.13 -15.77 3.51
CA GLY A 107 2.20 -14.58 4.37
C GLY A 107 1.02 -13.63 4.13
N SER A 108 0.68 -13.41 2.87
CA SER A 108 -0.41 -12.53 2.44
C SER A 108 -1.78 -13.01 2.90
N ASP A 109 -2.08 -14.32 2.79
CA ASP A 109 -3.35 -14.88 3.27
C ASP A 109 -3.56 -14.68 4.78
N ARG A 110 -2.50 -14.87 5.56
CA ARG A 110 -2.57 -14.66 7.01
C ARG A 110 -2.82 -13.20 7.34
N CYS A 111 -2.15 -12.27 6.66
CA CYS A 111 -2.43 -10.84 6.81
C CYS A 111 -3.90 -10.51 6.53
N VAL A 112 -4.45 -11.04 5.43
CA VAL A 112 -5.85 -10.84 5.04
C VAL A 112 -6.81 -11.40 6.09
N ARG A 113 -6.51 -12.57 6.66
CA ARG A 113 -7.35 -13.15 7.73
C ARG A 113 -7.36 -12.27 8.98
N PHE A 114 -6.20 -11.90 9.51
CA PHE A 114 -6.12 -11.09 10.73
C PHE A 114 -6.77 -9.71 10.55
N VAL A 115 -6.55 -9.04 9.42
CA VAL A 115 -7.13 -7.71 9.23
C VAL A 115 -8.66 -7.76 9.12
N ARG A 116 -9.22 -8.84 8.56
CA ARG A 116 -10.68 -9.08 8.51
C ARG A 116 -11.30 -9.36 9.87
N ASP A 117 -10.55 -10.01 10.76
CA ASP A 117 -10.95 -10.18 12.15
C ASP A 117 -10.86 -8.86 12.95
N GLY A 118 -10.47 -7.75 12.29
CA GLY A 118 -10.39 -6.40 12.83
C GLY A 118 -9.08 -6.10 13.56
N TRP A 119 -8.08 -6.97 13.45
CA TRP A 119 -6.75 -6.71 14.01
C TRP A 119 -6.01 -5.63 13.21
N SER A 120 -5.15 -4.87 13.88
CA SER A 120 -4.14 -4.06 13.19
C SER A 120 -2.93 -4.93 12.81
N VAL A 121 -2.62 -4.98 11.52
CA VAL A 121 -1.63 -5.92 10.96
C VAL A 121 -0.50 -5.14 10.29
N ALA A 122 0.75 -5.46 10.63
CA ALA A 122 1.93 -5.01 9.90
C ALA A 122 2.55 -6.19 9.13
N ARG A 123 2.62 -6.09 7.81
CA ARG A 123 3.40 -6.99 6.94
C ARG A 123 4.76 -6.35 6.67
N LEU A 124 5.80 -6.83 7.33
CA LEU A 124 7.17 -6.32 7.15
C LEU A 124 7.90 -7.16 6.11
N PHE A 125 8.35 -6.57 5.02
CA PHE A 125 9.07 -7.28 3.97
C PHE A 125 10.46 -6.70 3.76
N TYR A 126 11.41 -7.60 3.49
CA TYR A 126 12.80 -7.24 3.25
C TYR A 126 13.02 -7.20 1.73
N PRO A 127 13.23 -6.01 1.14
CA PRO A 127 13.41 -5.90 -0.31
C PRO A 127 14.68 -6.61 -0.80
N GLY A 128 15.73 -6.73 0.02
CA GLY A 128 16.91 -7.58 -0.25
C GLY A 128 17.51 -7.47 -1.67
N PHE A 129 18.09 -8.57 -2.15
CA PHE A 129 18.63 -8.73 -3.51
C PHE A 129 17.55 -8.83 -4.60
N ARG A 130 16.29 -8.51 -4.29
CA ARG A 130 15.18 -8.66 -5.24
C ARG A 130 15.30 -7.59 -6.32
N THR A 131 14.97 -7.97 -7.54
CA THR A 131 14.80 -7.01 -8.62
C THR A 131 13.60 -6.11 -8.32
N GLY A 132 13.57 -4.91 -8.91
CA GLY A 132 12.42 -4.00 -8.77
C GLY A 132 11.09 -4.63 -9.16
N ARG A 133 11.10 -5.60 -10.08
CA ARG A 133 9.91 -6.33 -10.51
C ARG A 133 9.40 -7.33 -9.46
N GLU A 134 10.27 -8.20 -8.94
CA GLU A 134 9.89 -9.19 -7.91
C GLU A 134 9.38 -8.51 -6.63
N ARG A 135 10.00 -7.38 -6.27
CA ARG A 135 9.57 -6.52 -5.17
C ARG A 135 8.15 -5.99 -5.39
N LEU A 136 7.87 -5.44 -6.57
CA LEU A 136 6.54 -4.95 -6.91
C LEU A 136 5.52 -6.08 -6.97
N ASP A 137 5.90 -7.25 -7.47
CA ASP A 137 5.01 -8.41 -7.55
C ASP A 137 4.59 -8.93 -6.16
N GLU A 138 5.47 -8.88 -5.16
CA GLU A 138 5.09 -9.18 -3.77
C GLU A 138 4.17 -8.10 -3.16
N ILE A 139 4.47 -6.82 -3.42
CA ILE A 139 3.58 -5.72 -3.00
C ILE A 139 2.20 -5.87 -3.65
N ARG A 140 2.14 -6.35 -4.89
CA ARG A 140 0.92 -6.58 -5.67
C ARG A 140 0.11 -7.77 -5.20
N GLU A 141 0.77 -8.85 -4.78
CA GLU A 141 0.11 -10.09 -4.43
C GLU A 141 -0.96 -9.89 -3.34
N LEU A 142 -0.67 -9.02 -2.37
CA LEU A 142 -1.55 -8.81 -1.23
C LEU A 142 -2.82 -7.99 -1.60
N PRO A 143 -2.72 -6.83 -2.27
CA PRO A 143 -3.83 -6.17 -2.97
C PRO A 143 -4.66 -7.11 -3.84
N HIS A 144 -4.02 -7.95 -4.67
CA HIS A 144 -4.75 -8.88 -5.54
C HIS A 144 -5.58 -9.90 -4.74
N ARG A 145 -5.03 -10.42 -3.63
CA ARG A 145 -5.76 -11.31 -2.72
C ARG A 145 -6.89 -10.58 -1.99
N LEU A 146 -6.74 -9.30 -1.67
CA LEU A 146 -7.83 -8.47 -1.16
C LEU A 146 -8.92 -8.23 -2.23
N LEU A 147 -8.52 -7.90 -3.47
CA LEU A 147 -9.41 -7.61 -4.61
C LEU A 147 -10.12 -8.83 -5.20
N SER A 148 -9.70 -10.05 -4.88
CA SER A 148 -10.46 -11.27 -5.22
C SER A 148 -11.88 -11.30 -4.63
N ILE A 149 -12.23 -10.30 -3.84
CA ILE A 149 -13.58 -9.97 -3.39
C ILE A 149 -14.04 -8.70 -4.12
N GLU A 150 -15.11 -8.80 -4.90
CA GLU A 150 -15.62 -7.78 -5.85
C GLU A 150 -15.88 -6.38 -5.24
N THR A 151 -15.89 -6.22 -3.92
CA THR A 151 -16.24 -4.97 -3.21
C THR A 151 -15.06 -4.10 -2.75
N LEU A 152 -13.80 -4.51 -2.93
CA LEU A 152 -12.64 -3.77 -2.40
C LEU A 152 -11.89 -2.91 -3.43
N ALA A 153 -12.38 -2.79 -4.65
CA ALA A 153 -11.73 -2.00 -5.72
C ALA A 153 -11.56 -0.51 -5.35
N ASP A 154 -12.57 0.06 -4.70
CA ASP A 154 -12.60 1.48 -4.30
C ASP A 154 -11.96 1.73 -2.92
N LEU A 155 -11.36 0.70 -2.31
CA LEU A 155 -10.76 0.81 -0.99
C LEU A 155 -9.67 1.90 -1.00
N PRO A 156 -9.73 2.91 -0.13
CA PRO A 156 -8.71 3.94 -0.06
C PRO A 156 -7.38 3.33 0.39
N VAL A 157 -6.31 3.72 -0.30
CA VAL A 157 -4.94 3.32 -0.03
C VAL A 157 -4.08 4.55 0.14
N GLN A 158 -3.30 4.58 1.22
CA GLN A 158 -2.32 5.63 1.46
C GLN A 158 -0.92 5.07 1.26
N ILE A 159 -0.12 5.75 0.44
CA ILE A 159 1.24 5.36 0.09
C ILE A 159 2.19 6.40 0.67
N PHE A 160 3.10 5.95 1.51
CA PHE A 160 4.17 6.76 2.10
C PHE A 160 5.49 6.34 1.47
N VAL A 161 6.10 7.24 0.73
CA VAL A 161 7.39 7.02 0.09
C VAL A 161 8.46 7.71 0.92
N SER A 162 9.46 6.95 1.39
CA SER A 162 10.56 7.55 2.15
C SER A 162 11.39 8.47 1.26
N ARG A 163 11.60 9.71 1.73
CA ARG A 163 12.55 10.67 1.15
C ARG A 163 13.86 10.74 1.96
N GLY A 164 14.02 9.86 2.96
CA GLY A 164 15.12 9.88 3.91
C GLY A 164 14.89 10.85 5.08
N GLN A 165 15.73 10.74 6.12
CA GLN A 165 15.69 11.61 7.32
C GLN A 165 14.32 11.69 8.02
N GLY A 166 13.54 10.60 7.96
CA GLY A 166 12.19 10.55 8.55
C GLY A 166 11.14 11.42 7.85
N ARG A 167 11.42 11.90 6.63
CA ARG A 167 10.46 12.60 5.78
C ARG A 167 9.83 11.64 4.78
N TYR A 168 8.54 11.82 4.55
CA TYR A 168 7.76 10.97 3.67
C TYR A 168 6.97 11.82 2.70
N GLU A 169 6.86 11.32 1.48
CA GLU A 169 5.85 11.78 0.54
C GLU A 169 4.61 10.90 0.69
N ARG A 170 3.47 11.53 0.95
CA ARG A 170 2.18 10.85 1.05
C ARG A 170 1.38 11.03 -0.23
N ASN A 171 0.89 9.91 -0.75
CA ASN A 171 -0.06 9.84 -1.85
C ASN A 171 -1.29 9.06 -1.40
N GLU A 172 -2.45 9.47 -1.89
CA GLU A 172 -3.72 8.78 -1.66
C GLU A 172 -4.25 8.28 -3.00
N THR A 173 -4.76 7.05 -3.01
CA THR A 173 -5.37 6.44 -4.18
C THR A 173 -6.40 5.38 -3.79
N GLN A 174 -6.91 4.66 -4.78
CA GLN A 174 -7.74 3.48 -4.59
C GLN A 174 -6.92 2.21 -4.83
N LEU A 175 -7.33 1.10 -4.22
CA LEU A 175 -6.67 -0.19 -4.35
C LEU A 175 -6.56 -0.64 -5.81
N SER A 176 -7.59 -0.38 -6.62
CA SER A 176 -7.62 -0.64 -8.06
C SER A 176 -6.55 0.13 -8.87
N ARG A 177 -6.05 1.25 -8.34
CA ARG A 177 -5.08 2.15 -9.00
C ARG A 177 -3.68 2.07 -8.41
N LEU A 178 -3.48 1.25 -7.37
CA LEU A 178 -2.21 1.12 -6.65
C LEU A 178 -1.05 0.77 -7.62
N ASP A 179 -1.29 -0.13 -8.57
CA ASP A 179 -0.29 -0.55 -9.54
C ASP A 179 0.23 0.57 -10.43
N ALA A 180 -0.67 1.45 -10.87
CA ALA A 180 -0.31 2.58 -11.70
C ALA A 180 0.59 3.55 -10.94
N ILE A 181 0.34 3.76 -9.65
CA ILE A 181 1.14 4.68 -8.83
C ILE A 181 2.49 4.08 -8.46
N LEU A 182 2.54 2.80 -8.07
CA LEU A 182 3.81 2.14 -7.77
C LEU A 182 4.76 2.14 -8.97
N ALA A 183 4.23 2.09 -10.20
CA ALA A 183 5.02 2.18 -11.43
C ALA A 183 5.67 3.56 -11.67
N THR A 184 5.19 4.63 -11.03
CA THR A 184 5.76 5.98 -11.18
C THR A 184 7.02 6.22 -10.34
N TYR A 185 7.28 5.36 -9.34
CA TYR A 185 8.39 5.53 -8.41
C TYR A 185 9.64 4.78 -8.85
N VAL A 186 10.79 5.30 -8.46
CA VAL A 186 12.09 4.67 -8.71
C VAL A 186 12.21 3.37 -7.92
N PRO A 187 12.84 2.31 -8.47
CA PRO A 187 12.97 1.02 -7.80
C PRO A 187 13.69 1.04 -6.44
N SER A 188 14.46 2.10 -6.15
CA SER A 188 15.19 2.31 -4.90
C SER A 188 14.38 2.99 -3.80
N SER A 189 13.21 3.55 -4.10
CA SER A 189 12.34 4.17 -3.09
C SER A 189 11.77 3.11 -2.16
N THR A 190 11.83 3.32 -0.84
CA THR A 190 11.12 2.45 0.11
C THR A 190 9.70 2.94 0.36
N PHE A 191 8.77 2.00 0.48
CA PHE A 191 7.35 2.28 0.64
C PHE A 191 6.81 1.78 1.98
N THR A 192 5.82 2.51 2.49
CA THR A 192 4.79 1.93 3.33
C THR A 192 3.42 2.20 2.74
N ILE A 193 2.60 1.16 2.65
CA ILE A 193 1.27 1.21 2.08
C ILE A 193 0.28 0.87 3.18
N VAL A 194 -0.68 1.75 3.41
CA VAL A 194 -1.73 1.60 4.42
C VAL A 194 -3.05 1.32 3.72
N LEU A 195 -3.70 0.23 4.12
CA LEU A 195 -5.00 -0.20 3.64
C LEU A 195 -5.99 -0.25 4.81
N ASP A 196 -7.11 0.44 4.67
CA ASP A 196 -8.22 0.44 5.64
C ASP A 196 -9.22 -0.66 5.28
N VAL A 197 -9.07 -1.88 5.80
CA VAL A 197 -9.87 -3.05 5.37
C VAL A 197 -11.20 -3.16 6.14
N THR A 198 -11.45 -2.30 7.14
CA THR A 198 -12.54 -2.45 8.12
C THR A 198 -13.93 -1.99 7.69
N ASP A 199 -14.14 -1.50 6.46
CA ASP A 199 -15.49 -1.12 6.01
C ASP A 199 -16.38 -2.34 5.67
N ILE A 200 -15.93 -3.55 5.99
CA ILE A 200 -16.66 -4.80 5.86
C ILE A 200 -17.43 -5.12 7.16
N GLY A 201 -18.19 -4.16 7.70
CA GLY A 201 -19.37 -4.39 8.55
C GLY A 201 -19.32 -5.32 9.78
N VAL A 202 -18.16 -5.75 10.28
CA VAL A 202 -18.08 -6.68 11.43
C VAL A 202 -17.08 -6.14 12.45
N ALA A 203 -17.59 -5.73 13.60
CA ALA A 203 -16.76 -5.35 14.75
C ALA A 203 -15.80 -6.49 15.13
N PRO A 204 -14.55 -6.19 15.52
CA PRO A 204 -13.58 -7.20 15.93
C PRO A 204 -14.14 -8.07 17.05
N ARG A 205 -14.21 -9.38 16.82
CA ARG A 205 -14.50 -10.36 17.88
C ARG A 205 -13.19 -10.69 18.56
N PHE A 206 -12.91 -9.99 19.66
CA PHE A 206 -11.79 -10.36 20.54
C PHE A 206 -12.07 -11.75 21.13
N SER A 207 -11.45 -12.78 20.58
CA SER A 207 -11.36 -14.08 21.23
C SER A 207 -10.04 -14.13 21.98
N VAL A 208 -10.08 -13.86 23.28
CA VAL A 208 -8.91 -14.02 24.16
C VAL A 208 -8.66 -15.51 24.31
N ALA A 209 -7.75 -16.06 23.50
CA ALA A 209 -7.16 -17.36 23.76
C ALA A 209 -5.99 -17.16 24.73
N SER A 210 -6.22 -17.44 26.01
CA SER A 210 -5.15 -17.53 27.01
C SER A 210 -4.28 -18.76 26.70
N ALA A 211 -3.19 -18.56 25.95
CA ALA A 211 -2.17 -19.59 25.77
C ALA A 211 -1.21 -19.57 26.98
N ASN A 212 -1.65 -20.15 28.10
CA ASN A 212 -0.72 -20.63 29.12
C ASN A 212 -0.15 -21.96 28.63
N GLY A 213 1.00 -21.90 27.95
CA GLY A 213 1.67 -23.07 27.37
C GLY A 213 3.17 -23.00 27.54
N LEU A 214 3.62 -22.79 28.78
CA LEU A 214 5.00 -23.07 29.20
C LEU A 214 5.03 -24.57 29.54
N ALA A 215 5.54 -25.41 28.65
CA ALA A 215 5.86 -26.80 28.95
C ALA A 215 6.87 -27.36 27.94
N GLY A 216 8.05 -27.75 28.44
CA GLY A 216 9.00 -28.65 27.79
C GLY A 216 10.28 -27.99 27.31
#